data_AF-A0A1V8TGS9-F1
#
_entry.id   AF-A0A1V8TGS9-F1
#
_cell.length_a   1.000
_cell.length_b   1.000
_cell.length_c   1.000
_cell.angle_alpha   90.00
_cell.angle_beta   90.00
_cell.angle_gamma   90.00
#
_symmetry.space_group_name_H-M   'P 1'
#
loop_
_entity.id
_entity.type
_entity.pdbx_description
1 polymer ?
#
loop_
_entity_poly.entity_id
_entity_poly.type
_entity_poly.pdbx_seq_one_letter_code
_entity_poly.pdbx_strand_id
1 'polypeptide(L)'
;MMTTSHTMTVEAKPLLFARALTFPSQHKLLSWTAQHSQTDLNRVRDLTLRLSDIDLTPLLEGNPRGGVWSLYAAHLAELQSSLRYLPNLRKLTVVPPRNMHSTLLRGFYLTFLSMIPKLWPRLKLLVLHDDEATLKAVPSLSQVTKVDLIPTLKSGADARNGRSLRQSSKERKVGRARVDSAVAPSESSDAEMEREVMVC
;
A
#
# COMPACT_ATOMS: atom_id res chain seq x y z
N MET A 1 51.87 14.31 -16.03
CA MET A 1 50.57 14.93 -15.74
C MET A 1 49.59 13.81 -15.38
N MET A 2 48.90 13.98 -14.25
CA MET A 2 48.10 12.97 -13.54
C MET A 2 46.80 12.62 -14.28
N THR A 3 46.53 11.34 -14.49
CA THR A 3 45.21 10.80 -14.86
C THR A 3 44.61 10.03 -13.68
N THR A 4 44.45 10.70 -12.54
CA THR A 4 43.93 10.10 -11.29
C THR A 4 42.40 10.05 -11.21
N SER A 5 41.67 10.70 -12.13
CA SER A 5 40.20 10.76 -12.07
C SER A 5 39.49 9.54 -12.69
N HIS A 6 40.10 8.89 -13.68
CA HIS A 6 39.49 7.75 -14.37
C HIS A 6 39.65 6.42 -13.61
N THR A 7 40.73 6.24 -12.86
CA THR A 7 40.97 5.02 -12.08
C THR A 7 40.08 4.96 -10.83
N MET A 8 39.86 6.10 -10.15
CA MET A 8 38.97 6.16 -8.99
C MET A 8 37.49 5.91 -9.33
N THR A 9 37.05 6.23 -10.55
CA THR A 9 35.66 6.02 -10.99
C THR A 9 35.34 4.56 -11.30
N VAL A 10 36.34 3.72 -11.62
CA VAL A 10 36.12 2.29 -11.90
C VAL A 10 36.02 1.49 -10.61
N GLU A 11 36.79 1.85 -9.58
CA GLU A 11 36.77 1.16 -8.28
C GLU A 11 35.56 1.51 -7.40
N ALA A 12 35.00 2.72 -7.53
CA ALA A 12 33.87 3.16 -6.72
C ALA A 12 32.49 2.71 -7.25
N LYS A 13 32.38 2.39 -8.55
CA LYS A 13 31.11 1.98 -9.18
C LYS A 13 30.43 0.79 -8.50
N PRO A 14 31.11 -0.32 -8.17
CA PRO A 14 30.48 -1.45 -7.48
C PRO A 14 29.82 -1.07 -6.14
N LEU A 15 30.42 -0.11 -5.41
CA LEU A 15 29.90 0.35 -4.12
C LEU A 15 28.60 1.13 -4.26
N LEU A 16 28.39 1.83 -5.39
CA LEU A 16 27.16 2.59 -5.65
C LEU A 16 25.92 1.72 -5.86
N PHE A 17 26.08 0.45 -6.25
CA PHE A 17 24.99 -0.52 -6.41
C PHE A 17 24.83 -1.43 -5.19
N ALA A 18 25.82 -1.45 -4.29
CA ALA A 18 25.75 -2.16 -3.02
C ALA A 18 24.91 -1.40 -1.97
N ARG A 19 24.73 -0.09 -2.13
CA ARG A 19 23.87 0.73 -1.25
C ARG A 19 22.38 0.52 -1.55
N ALA A 20 21.55 0.81 -0.55
CA ALA A 20 20.11 0.86 -0.74
C ALA A 20 19.74 1.96 -1.76
N LEU A 21 19.09 1.58 -2.86
CA LEU A 21 18.62 2.51 -3.87
C LEU A 21 17.21 2.97 -3.53
N THR A 22 16.92 4.26 -3.74
CA THR A 22 15.59 4.81 -3.50
C THR A 22 15.10 5.51 -4.75
N PHE A 23 13.90 5.14 -5.21
CA PHE A 23 13.24 5.75 -6.36
C PHE A 23 11.97 6.45 -5.92
N PRO A 24 11.80 7.73 -6.29
CA PRO A 24 10.62 8.50 -5.91
C PRO A 24 9.36 8.15 -6.73
N SER A 25 9.51 7.39 -7.82
CA SER A 25 8.41 6.89 -8.64
C SER A 25 8.84 5.67 -9.47
N GLN A 26 7.88 4.88 -9.96
CA GLN A 26 8.14 3.81 -10.93
C GLN A 26 8.80 4.33 -12.21
N HIS A 27 8.43 5.53 -12.68
CA HIS A 27 9.04 6.14 -13.86
C HIS A 27 10.55 6.35 -13.71
N LYS A 28 11.00 6.83 -12.53
CA LYS A 28 12.43 7.02 -12.28
C LYS A 28 13.19 5.70 -12.21
N LEU A 29 12.58 4.65 -11.70
CA LEU A 29 13.14 3.31 -11.73
C LEU A 29 13.28 2.82 -13.18
N LEU A 30 12.23 2.94 -14.00
CA LEU A 30 12.22 2.54 -15.41
C LEU A 30 13.31 3.25 -16.22
N SER A 31 13.41 4.56 -16.10
CA SER A 31 14.45 5.32 -16.80
C SER A 31 15.86 4.94 -16.32
N TRP A 32 16.02 4.66 -15.03
CA TRP A 32 17.31 4.30 -14.46
C TRP A 32 17.77 2.91 -14.90
N THR A 33 16.90 1.90 -14.91
CA THR A 33 17.27 0.54 -15.35
C THR A 33 17.68 0.52 -16.82
N ALA A 34 17.02 1.32 -17.67
CA ALA A 34 17.36 1.45 -19.08
C ALA A 34 18.77 2.04 -19.34
N GLN A 35 19.33 2.77 -18.37
CA GLN A 35 20.62 3.47 -18.51
C GLN A 35 21.82 2.66 -17.99
N HIS A 36 21.61 1.51 -17.34
CA HIS A 36 22.66 0.78 -16.63
C HIS A 36 22.87 -0.63 -17.20
N SER A 37 24.10 -1.11 -17.09
CA SER A 37 24.47 -2.45 -17.55
C SER A 37 23.84 -3.53 -16.67
N GLN A 38 23.54 -4.70 -17.25
CA GLN A 38 23.01 -5.83 -16.48
C GLN A 38 23.93 -6.25 -15.33
N THR A 39 25.26 -6.14 -15.51
CA THR A 39 26.25 -6.45 -14.48
C THR A 39 26.10 -5.56 -13.25
N ASP A 40 25.83 -4.27 -13.44
CA ASP A 40 25.62 -3.34 -12.35
C ASP A 40 24.26 -3.55 -11.68
N LEU A 41 23.21 -3.77 -12.47
CA LEU A 41 21.86 -4.06 -11.97
C LEU A 41 21.83 -5.34 -11.12
N ASN A 42 22.61 -6.36 -11.50
CA ASN A 42 22.77 -7.59 -10.72
C ASN A 42 23.37 -7.39 -9.32
N ARG A 43 24.01 -6.26 -9.05
CA ARG A 43 24.61 -5.97 -7.74
C ARG A 43 23.59 -5.40 -6.75
N VAL A 44 22.47 -4.89 -7.23
CA VAL A 44 21.43 -4.29 -6.38
C VAL A 44 20.82 -5.34 -5.47
N ARG A 45 20.89 -5.08 -4.17
CA ARG A 45 20.30 -5.94 -3.12
C ARG A 45 19.14 -5.28 -2.40
N ASP A 46 19.18 -3.96 -2.27
CA ASP A 46 18.25 -3.22 -1.44
C ASP A 46 17.62 -2.10 -2.26
N LEU A 47 16.29 -2.07 -2.31
CA LEU A 47 15.51 -1.14 -3.10
C LEU A 47 14.36 -0.56 -2.29
N THR A 48 14.17 0.75 -2.37
CA THR A 48 12.95 1.44 -1.95
C THR A 48 12.28 2.03 -3.17
N LEU A 49 11.03 1.63 -3.42
CA LEU A 49 10.23 2.14 -4.51
C LEU A 49 9.01 2.86 -3.93
N ARG A 50 8.90 4.16 -4.21
CA ARG A 50 7.66 4.90 -3.99
C ARG A 50 6.83 4.80 -5.25
N LEU A 51 5.59 4.36 -5.11
CA LEU A 51 4.65 4.31 -6.21
C LEU A 51 3.93 5.65 -6.30
N SER A 52 3.77 6.13 -7.52
CA SER A 52 2.95 7.30 -7.85
C SER A 52 1.78 6.89 -8.72
N ASP A 53 0.79 7.75 -8.84
CA ASP A 53 -0.22 7.58 -9.86
C ASP A 53 0.41 7.68 -11.28
N ILE A 54 -0.33 7.19 -12.27
CA ILE A 54 0.07 7.17 -13.67
C ILE A 54 -0.47 8.43 -14.36
N ASP A 55 0.31 8.96 -15.30
CA ASP A 55 -0.14 10.06 -16.14
C ASP A 55 -1.24 9.59 -17.10
N LEU A 56 -2.43 10.16 -16.97
CA LEU A 56 -3.59 9.84 -17.81
C LEU A 56 -3.70 10.76 -19.04
N THR A 57 -2.78 11.70 -19.24
CA THR A 57 -2.77 12.60 -20.41
C THR A 57 -2.91 11.85 -21.76
N PRO A 58 -2.27 10.68 -21.98
CA PRO A 58 -2.46 9.93 -23.23
C PRO A 58 -3.91 9.50 -23.50
N LEU A 59 -4.73 9.31 -22.45
CA LEU A 59 -6.16 9.02 -22.60
C LEU A 59 -6.94 10.24 -23.12
N LEU A 60 -6.50 11.44 -22.74
CA LEU A 60 -7.12 12.70 -23.14
C LEU A 60 -6.73 13.11 -24.57
N GLU A 61 -5.56 12.67 -25.04
CA GLU A 61 -5.05 12.90 -26.40
C GLU A 61 -5.69 11.99 -27.47
N GLY A 62 -6.68 11.17 -27.09
CA GLY A 62 -7.55 10.45 -28.02
C GLY A 62 -7.14 9.03 -28.37
N ASN A 63 -6.22 8.42 -27.61
CA ASN A 63 -5.86 7.01 -27.82
C ASN A 63 -5.68 6.29 -26.49
N PRO A 64 -6.68 5.48 -26.08
CA PRO A 64 -6.38 4.06 -26.07
C PRO A 64 -7.61 3.20 -26.34
N ARG A 65 -7.45 2.31 -27.32
CA ARG A 65 -8.21 1.06 -27.36
C ARG A 65 -8.00 0.33 -26.02
N GLY A 66 -9.01 0.27 -25.14
CA GLY A 66 -8.96 -0.49 -23.89
C GLY A 66 -9.22 0.26 -22.57
N GLY A 67 -9.52 1.57 -22.60
CA GLY A 67 -9.93 2.34 -21.41
C GLY A 67 -8.80 2.62 -20.41
N VAL A 68 -9.13 3.21 -19.25
CA VAL A 68 -8.12 3.68 -18.28
C VAL A 68 -7.28 2.52 -17.72
N TRP A 69 -7.90 1.38 -17.44
CA TRP A 69 -7.18 0.22 -16.90
C TRP A 69 -6.11 -0.34 -17.84
N SER A 70 -6.29 -0.27 -19.16
CA SER A 70 -5.28 -0.78 -20.10
C SER A 70 -3.97 0.00 -19.97
N LEU A 71 -4.02 1.29 -19.63
CA LEU A 71 -2.84 2.10 -19.36
C LEU A 71 -2.11 1.64 -18.09
N TYR A 72 -2.85 1.38 -17.00
CA TYR A 72 -2.28 0.82 -15.78
C TYR A 72 -1.68 -0.57 -16.00
N ALA A 73 -2.36 -1.42 -16.77
CA ALA A 73 -1.89 -2.76 -17.12
C ALA A 73 -0.61 -2.71 -17.97
N ALA A 74 -0.54 -1.81 -18.96
CA ALA A 74 0.66 -1.59 -19.77
C ALA A 74 1.84 -1.15 -18.90
N HIS A 75 1.62 -0.19 -17.99
CA HIS A 75 2.64 0.25 -17.04
C HIS A 75 3.09 -0.84 -16.08
N LEU A 76 2.17 -1.70 -15.61
CA LEU A 76 2.53 -2.85 -14.79
C LEU A 76 3.40 -3.84 -15.55
N ALA A 77 3.10 -4.10 -16.83
CA ALA A 77 3.89 -4.99 -17.67
C ALA A 77 5.30 -4.43 -17.93
N GLU A 78 5.41 -3.12 -18.18
CA GLU A 78 6.70 -2.44 -18.34
C GLU A 78 7.51 -2.49 -17.03
N LEU A 79 6.87 -2.15 -15.91
CA LEU A 79 7.47 -2.22 -14.58
C LEU A 79 7.94 -3.64 -14.25
N GLN A 80 7.12 -4.64 -14.52
CA GLN A 80 7.48 -6.05 -14.36
C GLN A 80 8.75 -6.39 -15.15
N SER A 81 8.79 -5.98 -16.41
CA SER A 81 9.90 -6.26 -17.32
C SER A 81 11.19 -5.61 -16.83
N SER A 82 11.11 -4.34 -16.41
CA SER A 82 12.25 -3.63 -15.85
C SER A 82 12.76 -4.23 -14.54
N LEU A 83 11.86 -4.68 -13.65
CA LEU A 83 12.23 -5.26 -12.37
C LEU A 83 12.93 -6.63 -12.50
N ARG A 84 12.71 -7.35 -13.61
CA ARG A 84 13.45 -8.58 -13.90
C ARG A 84 14.95 -8.36 -14.08
N TYR A 85 15.38 -7.14 -14.42
CA TYR A 85 16.79 -6.79 -14.48
C TYR A 85 17.46 -6.68 -13.10
N LEU A 86 16.68 -6.77 -12.01
CA LEU A 86 17.16 -6.76 -10.62
C LEU A 86 16.98 -8.15 -9.97
N PRO A 87 17.53 -9.25 -10.52
CA PRO A 87 17.21 -10.61 -10.08
C PRO A 87 17.71 -10.94 -8.66
N ASN A 88 18.58 -10.08 -8.13
CA ASN A 88 19.40 -10.32 -6.96
C ASN A 88 18.89 -9.59 -5.71
N LEU A 89 17.71 -8.97 -5.80
CA LEU A 89 17.10 -8.19 -4.74
C LEU A 89 16.81 -9.06 -3.49
N ARG A 90 17.21 -8.56 -2.33
CA ARG A 90 17.05 -9.21 -1.02
C ARG A 90 16.11 -8.42 -0.10
N LYS A 91 16.11 -7.09 -0.23
CA LYS A 91 15.23 -6.19 0.51
C LYS A 91 14.48 -5.27 -0.45
N LEU A 92 13.16 -5.26 -0.33
CA LEU A 92 12.29 -4.32 -1.03
C LEU A 92 11.48 -3.53 -0.01
N THR A 93 11.49 -2.21 -0.14
CA THR A 93 10.57 -1.32 0.56
C THR A 93 9.61 -0.73 -0.45
N VAL A 94 8.30 -0.91 -0.25
CA VAL A 94 7.26 -0.36 -1.10
C VAL A 94 6.54 0.73 -0.32
N VAL A 95 6.48 1.93 -0.90
CA VAL A 95 5.63 3.00 -0.40
C VAL A 95 4.45 3.14 -1.36
N PRO A 96 3.20 3.01 -0.89
CA PRO A 96 2.04 3.13 -1.75
C PRO A 96 1.87 4.57 -2.26
N PRO A 97 1.06 4.76 -3.30
CA PRO A 97 0.64 6.09 -3.74
C PRO A 97 -0.06 6.84 -2.62
N ARG A 98 0.13 8.16 -2.54
CA ARG A 98 -0.41 8.99 -1.43
C ARG A 98 -1.94 8.96 -1.34
N ASN A 99 -2.64 8.84 -2.47
CA ASN A 99 -4.09 8.96 -2.55
C ASN A 99 -4.74 7.64 -2.98
N MET A 100 -4.79 6.66 -2.08
CA MET A 100 -5.34 5.32 -2.36
C MET A 100 -6.88 5.25 -2.40
N HIS A 101 -7.58 6.38 -2.59
CA HIS A 101 -9.05 6.42 -2.65
C HIS A 101 -9.61 5.88 -3.97
N SER A 102 -8.83 5.92 -5.05
CA SER A 102 -9.22 5.36 -6.34
C SER A 102 -9.14 3.83 -6.32
N THR A 103 -10.26 3.16 -6.62
CA THR A 103 -10.30 1.70 -6.79
C THR A 103 -9.31 1.22 -7.86
N LEU A 104 -9.10 2.04 -8.89
CA LEU A 104 -8.18 1.73 -9.99
C LEU A 104 -6.72 1.72 -9.50
N LEU A 105 -6.32 2.77 -8.77
CA LEU A 105 -4.98 2.88 -8.20
C LEU A 105 -4.74 1.82 -7.12
N ARG A 106 -5.78 1.49 -6.35
CA ARG A 106 -5.76 0.37 -5.42
C ARG A 106 -5.57 -0.96 -6.14
N GLY A 107 -6.30 -1.18 -7.24
CA GLY A 107 -6.11 -2.33 -8.12
C GLY A 107 -4.67 -2.45 -8.61
N PHE A 108 -4.14 -1.37 -9.18
CA PHE A 108 -2.75 -1.30 -9.65
C PHE A 108 -1.74 -1.68 -8.56
N TYR A 109 -1.86 -1.09 -7.37
CA TYR A 109 -0.97 -1.35 -6.25
C TYR A 109 -1.04 -2.81 -5.79
N LEU A 110 -2.24 -3.36 -5.59
CA LEU A 110 -2.40 -4.75 -5.17
C LEU A 110 -1.90 -5.73 -6.23
N THR A 111 -2.11 -5.43 -7.52
CA THR A 111 -1.56 -6.22 -8.62
C THR A 111 -0.04 -6.18 -8.60
N PHE A 112 0.57 -5.01 -8.43
CA PHE A 112 2.02 -4.88 -8.27
C PHE A 112 2.55 -5.72 -7.10
N LEU A 113 1.93 -5.63 -5.93
CA LEU A 113 2.33 -6.43 -4.77
C LEU A 113 2.23 -7.93 -5.05
N SER A 114 1.18 -8.38 -5.74
CA SER A 114 0.97 -9.80 -6.06
C SER A 114 2.07 -10.40 -6.94
N MET A 115 2.80 -9.55 -7.68
CA MET A 115 3.90 -9.94 -8.56
C MET A 115 5.23 -10.14 -7.82
N ILE A 116 5.39 -9.54 -6.64
CA ILE A 116 6.66 -9.52 -5.88
C ILE A 116 7.23 -10.93 -5.65
N PRO A 117 6.46 -11.92 -5.15
CA PRO A 117 7.00 -13.26 -4.91
C PRO A 117 7.50 -13.96 -6.18
N LYS A 118 6.86 -13.67 -7.32
CA LYS A 118 7.24 -14.23 -8.62
C LYS A 118 8.50 -13.58 -9.18
N LEU A 119 8.65 -12.28 -8.97
CA LEU A 119 9.82 -11.52 -9.44
C LEU A 119 11.07 -11.83 -8.61
N TRP A 120 10.92 -11.96 -7.29
CA TRP A 120 12.03 -12.18 -6.38
C TRP A 120 11.76 -13.33 -5.40
N PRO A 121 11.86 -14.60 -5.85
CA PRO A 121 11.68 -15.76 -4.98
C PRO A 121 12.69 -15.84 -3.81
N ARG A 122 13.79 -15.09 -3.89
CA ARG A 122 14.85 -15.02 -2.87
C ARG A 122 14.77 -13.76 -2.00
N LEU A 123 13.66 -13.01 -2.09
CA LEU A 123 13.45 -11.80 -1.29
C LEU A 123 13.37 -12.18 0.20
N LYS A 124 14.29 -11.64 1.00
CA LYS A 124 14.37 -11.93 2.43
C LYS A 124 13.47 -11.02 3.25
N LEU A 125 13.32 -9.77 2.82
CA LEU A 125 12.57 -8.76 3.53
C LEU A 125 11.75 -7.90 2.57
N LEU A 126 10.45 -7.86 2.80
CA LEU A 126 9.54 -6.89 2.21
C LEU A 126 9.08 -5.92 3.31
N VAL A 127 9.28 -4.63 3.11
CA VAL A 127 8.76 -3.58 4.00
C VAL A 127 7.64 -2.86 3.26
N LEU A 128 6.43 -2.85 3.81
CA LEU A 128 5.28 -2.16 3.22
C LEU A 128 4.90 -0.98 4.11
N HIS A 129 4.82 0.21 3.52
CA HIS A 129 4.25 1.36 4.20
C HIS A 129 2.72 1.31 4.11
N ASP A 130 2.10 0.38 4.84
CA ASP A 130 0.67 0.09 4.74
C ASP A 130 0.14 -0.59 6.00
N ASP A 131 -1.14 -0.96 5.99
CA ASP A 131 -1.80 -1.72 7.05
C ASP A 131 -1.96 -3.22 6.73
N GLU A 132 -2.40 -3.97 7.74
CA GLU A 132 -2.55 -5.42 7.65
C GLU A 132 -3.67 -5.86 6.68
N ALA A 133 -4.60 -4.97 6.31
CA ALA A 133 -5.64 -5.28 5.33
C ALA A 133 -5.05 -5.54 3.94
N THR A 134 -3.90 -4.93 3.62
CA THR A 134 -3.17 -5.18 2.38
C THR A 134 -2.62 -6.61 2.32
N LEU A 135 -2.14 -7.17 3.43
CA LEU A 135 -1.69 -8.57 3.48
C LEU A 135 -2.85 -9.55 3.25
N LYS A 136 -4.03 -9.24 3.81
CA LYS A 136 -5.25 -10.02 3.56
C LYS A 136 -5.70 -9.95 2.10
N ALA A 137 -5.54 -8.80 1.46
CA ALA A 137 -5.89 -8.60 0.05
C ALA A 137 -4.89 -9.25 -0.92
N VAL A 138 -3.63 -9.46 -0.50
CA VAL A 138 -2.58 -10.06 -1.33
C VAL A 138 -1.95 -11.26 -0.61
N PRO A 139 -2.65 -12.40 -0.55
CA PRO A 139 -2.19 -13.57 0.21
C PRO A 139 -0.89 -14.16 -0.33
N SER A 140 -0.53 -13.91 -1.59
CA SER A 140 0.74 -14.37 -2.17
C SER A 140 1.98 -13.80 -1.46
N LEU A 141 1.85 -12.68 -0.74
CA LEU A 141 2.95 -12.11 0.04
C LEU A 141 3.42 -13.01 1.20
N SER A 142 2.59 -13.98 1.62
CA SER A 142 2.99 -15.02 2.58
C SER A 142 4.17 -15.87 2.12
N GLN A 143 4.48 -15.88 0.81
CA GLN A 143 5.64 -16.58 0.25
C GLN A 143 6.96 -15.85 0.50
N VAL A 144 6.92 -14.57 0.92
CA VAL A 144 8.12 -13.80 1.26
C VAL A 144 8.57 -14.18 2.67
N THR A 145 9.89 -14.34 2.86
CA THR A 145 10.46 -14.81 4.14
C THR A 145 10.07 -13.94 5.34
N LYS A 146 10.07 -12.62 5.17
CA LYS A 146 9.67 -11.67 6.20
C LYS A 146 8.96 -10.47 5.57
N VAL A 147 7.83 -10.09 6.16
CA VAL A 147 7.09 -8.88 5.78
C VAL A 147 6.94 -7.98 7.00
N ASP A 148 7.48 -6.77 6.91
CA ASP A 148 7.35 -5.73 7.93
C ASP A 148 6.36 -4.66 7.45
N LEU A 149 5.48 -4.22 8.35
CA LEU A 149 4.51 -3.15 8.08
C LEU A 149 4.95 -1.87 8.78
N ILE A 150 4.94 -0.76 8.05
CA ILE A 150 5.13 0.59 8.58
C ILE A 150 3.80 1.33 8.40
N PRO A 151 3.07 1.61 9.48
CA PRO A 151 1.79 2.31 9.39
C PRO A 151 1.97 3.63 8.65
N THR A 152 1.20 3.83 7.58
CA THR A 152 1.03 5.16 7.00
C THR A 152 0.07 5.93 7.90
N LEU A 153 0.51 7.10 8.37
CA LEU A 153 -0.38 8.04 9.04
C LEU A 153 -1.50 8.38 8.04
N LYS A 154 -2.68 7.77 8.24
CA LYS A 154 -3.90 8.13 7.50
C LYS A 154 -4.12 9.61 7.77
N SER A 155 -3.85 10.44 6.77
CA SER A 155 -3.92 11.89 6.88
C SER A 155 -5.37 12.30 7.18
N GLY A 156 -5.66 12.53 8.46
CA GLY A 156 -6.74 13.38 8.99
C GLY A 156 -8.13 13.20 8.40
N ALA A 157 -8.88 12.20 8.85
CA ALA A 157 -10.35 12.22 8.77
C ALA A 157 -11.05 11.96 10.13
N ASP A 158 -10.35 11.42 11.14
CA ASP A 158 -10.96 11.08 12.44
C ASP A 158 -10.44 11.92 13.63
N ALA A 159 -10.05 13.17 13.40
CA ALA A 159 -9.68 14.12 14.47
C ALA A 159 -10.84 15.06 14.86
N ARG A 160 -12.09 14.57 14.85
CA ARG A 160 -13.24 15.26 15.44
C ARG A 160 -14.05 14.31 16.32
N ASN A 161 -13.50 13.97 17.49
CA ASN A 161 -14.29 13.80 18.71
C ASN A 161 -13.37 13.70 19.92
N GLY A 162 -12.89 14.87 20.35
CA GLY A 162 -12.17 15.05 21.61
C GLY A 162 -12.65 16.30 22.30
N ARG A 163 -13.96 16.47 22.48
CA ARG A 163 -14.47 17.48 23.41
C ARG A 163 -14.11 17.04 24.82
N SER A 164 -13.04 17.63 25.33
CA SER A 164 -12.70 17.73 26.73
C SER A 164 -13.90 18.31 27.49
N LEU A 165 -14.51 17.51 28.36
CA LEU A 165 -15.32 18.00 29.47
C LEU A 165 -14.62 17.59 30.75
N ARG A 166 -13.96 18.59 31.34
CA ARG A 166 -13.30 18.54 32.64
C ARG A 166 -14.25 17.97 33.70
N GLN A 167 -13.74 17.02 34.47
CA GLN A 167 -14.21 16.73 35.81
C GLN A 167 -14.01 17.98 36.68
N SER A 168 -15.05 18.40 37.40
CA SER A 168 -14.90 19.18 38.62
C SER A 168 -15.80 18.60 39.71
N SER A 169 -15.20 18.55 40.89
CA SER A 169 -15.51 17.71 42.05
C SER A 169 -16.81 18.05 42.80
N LYS A 170 -17.30 17.01 43.49
CA LYS A 170 -17.91 16.96 44.85
C LYS A 170 -18.49 18.28 45.39
N GLU A 171 -19.77 18.24 45.82
CA GLU A 171 -20.10 18.42 47.25
C GLU A 171 -21.53 17.93 47.65
N ARG A 172 -21.56 17.12 48.72
CA ARG A 172 -22.57 16.90 49.80
C ARG A 172 -24.09 16.71 49.53
N LYS A 173 -24.52 15.45 49.81
CA LYS A 173 -25.34 14.94 50.96
C LYS A 173 -26.62 15.70 51.39
N VAL A 174 -27.60 14.86 51.81
CA VAL A 174 -28.93 15.13 52.42
C VAL A 174 -30.02 15.23 51.34
N GLY A 175 -31.13 14.49 51.34
CA GLY A 175 -31.87 13.85 52.43
C GLY A 175 -32.92 12.88 51.90
N ARG A 176 -33.55 12.23 52.86
CA ARG A 176 -34.42 11.05 52.87
C ARG A 176 -35.86 11.36 52.42
N ALA A 177 -36.46 10.52 51.57
CA ALA A 177 -37.89 10.17 51.66
C ALA A 177 -38.20 8.94 50.79
N ARG A 178 -38.80 7.92 51.44
CA ARG A 178 -39.54 6.81 50.84
C ARG A 178 -40.80 7.35 50.14
N VAL A 179 -41.34 6.63 49.16
CA VAL A 179 -42.74 6.13 49.09
C VAL A 179 -42.90 5.30 47.81
N ASP A 180 -43.05 3.99 48.00
CA ASP A 180 -44.04 3.04 47.49
C ASP A 180 -44.44 2.89 46.00
N SER A 181 -44.70 1.60 45.71
CA SER A 181 -45.60 0.99 44.71
C SER A 181 -45.06 0.86 43.28
N ALA A 182 -44.75 -0.35 42.77
CA ALA A 182 -45.56 -1.56 42.53
C ALA A 182 -46.14 -1.61 41.11
N VAL A 183 -46.27 -2.85 40.61
CA VAL A 183 -47.00 -3.34 39.41
C VAL A 183 -46.14 -3.60 38.15
N ALA A 184 -45.82 -4.88 37.96
CA ALA A 184 -45.80 -5.57 36.66
C ALA A 184 -47.21 -6.16 36.40
N PRO A 185 -47.50 -6.95 35.34
CA PRO A 185 -46.91 -7.18 34.01
C PRO A 185 -48.01 -7.04 32.90
N SER A 186 -47.74 -7.50 31.67
CA SER A 186 -48.66 -8.17 30.69
C SER A 186 -48.16 -7.91 29.25
N GLU A 187 -47.76 -8.95 28.49
CA GLU A 187 -48.57 -9.73 27.51
C GLU A 187 -48.93 -8.92 26.27
N SER A 188 -49.00 -9.41 25.04
CA SER A 188 -48.63 -10.63 24.29
C SER A 188 -48.94 -10.31 22.82
N SER A 189 -48.74 -11.31 21.94
CA SER A 189 -49.38 -11.47 20.62
C SER A 189 -48.84 -10.67 19.44
N ASP A 190 -48.91 -11.13 18.20
CA ASP A 190 -49.03 -12.44 17.51
C ASP A 190 -49.23 -12.06 16.03
N ALA A 191 -49.18 -13.06 15.15
CA ALA A 191 -49.65 -13.08 13.76
C ALA A 191 -48.68 -12.49 12.72
N GLU A 192 -48.04 -13.34 11.90
CA GLU A 192 -48.59 -13.93 10.65
C GLU A 192 -48.83 -12.88 9.56
N MET A 193 -48.22 -13.06 8.38
CA MET A 193 -48.96 -13.53 7.20
C MET A 193 -48.03 -13.65 5.98
N GLU A 194 -48.24 -14.77 5.30
CA GLU A 194 -47.71 -15.24 4.04
C GLU A 194 -47.82 -14.24 2.86
N ARG A 195 -46.98 -14.41 1.82
CA ARG A 195 -47.38 -14.95 0.49
C ARG A 195 -46.33 -14.77 -0.62
N GLU A 196 -46.13 -15.88 -1.34
CA GLU A 196 -46.00 -16.09 -2.79
C GLU A 196 -45.12 -15.15 -3.64
N VAL A 197 -44.04 -15.63 -4.27
CA VAL A 197 -43.98 -16.41 -5.54
C VAL A 197 -44.64 -15.67 -6.71
N MET A 198 -43.85 -15.23 -7.69
CA MET A 198 -44.07 -15.60 -9.11
C MET A 198 -42.85 -15.30 -9.98
N VAL A 199 -42.47 -16.32 -10.73
CA VAL A 199 -41.43 -16.38 -11.76
C VAL A 199 -41.99 -15.82 -13.08
N CYS A 200 -41.15 -15.08 -13.81
CA CYS A 200 -41.15 -15.01 -15.27
C CYS A 200 -39.70 -15.07 -15.75
#